data_AF-A0A956Q977-F1
#
_entry.id   AF-A0A956Q977-F1
#
_cell.length_a   1.000
_cell.length_b   1.000
_cell.length_c   1.000
_cell.angle_alpha   90.00
_cell.angle_beta   90.00
_cell.angle_gamma   90.00
#
_symmetry.space_group_name_H-M   'P 1'
#
loop_
_entity.id
_entity.type
_entity.pdbx_description
1 polymer ?
#
loop_
_entity_poly.entity_id
_entity_poly.type
_entity_poly.pdbx_seq_one_letter_code
_entity_poly.pdbx_strand_id
1 'polypeptide(L)'
;MQIGPTLAPRSLFSARASVATPKAPDSAQLQAVARAAFPDLRGILLGPGLAPRAAIEKSREMVEAWIANQAPPADPKLEHFWKGVAAWRAGRAIDDLRPDWQTRALENRHTAGTLWDVAEDPFAVTDSLIEDKWNLWPDFAEKKTGVLLDMVDNYLGGDQLARAIDKFVAARDGRPAKPADLFASLPGDWSKAMDGWLTQPHLPMVRSKLEPDGSLALSQSAFKLYPDSKGNYDQQWTIPVVIRYEDSQGLKTHRVMLSEPKAKVALPAVGKIQWAYPNAGGKGVYRTDTQLSEQDFDKLDKDERFAVTANQWRLVRHGEAKVGSFLDLALKMSGQADDSTLALLNTEMDYLGRCRVRPEDRQAFQALARTLLRPGLERLEAAGPAPHRPQLAEQTRDLLALNGDTQALEKVKPGPFRAVLEGKAEPLISELEGHPDKDRARELVVNLSNNNDPRVAERLMAALAASDDDTAASAVWGLAFGVSEPNRQAFMDCLNQNWKELPAFESWLRVAAGWPARESLRGLAQQKNDSQTLELLEHDVLRGELRYMDSVAGDLGSWLRAR
;
A
#
# COMPACT_ATOMS: atom_id res chain seq x y z
N MET A 1 49.91 65.11 -15.70
CA MET A 1 49.07 63.91 -15.87
C MET A 1 49.58 62.83 -14.90
N GLN A 2 49.38 63.04 -13.59
CA GLN A 2 48.41 62.31 -12.73
C GLN A 2 48.67 60.79 -12.72
N ILE A 3 49.64 60.28 -11.94
CA ILE A 3 49.71 60.04 -10.47
C ILE A 3 48.87 58.82 -10.04
N GLY A 4 49.53 57.81 -9.44
CA GLY A 4 49.01 57.18 -8.21
C GLY A 4 48.61 55.70 -8.27
N PRO A 5 49.24 54.82 -7.47
CA PRO A 5 48.86 53.42 -7.25
C PRO A 5 47.94 53.24 -6.01
N THR A 6 47.71 51.97 -5.62
CA THR A 6 47.40 51.44 -4.26
C THR A 6 45.95 51.27 -3.77
N LEU A 7 45.78 50.15 -3.04
CA LEU A 7 44.85 49.83 -1.92
C LEU A 7 43.59 48.98 -2.20
N ALA A 8 43.68 47.71 -1.80
CA ALA A 8 42.60 47.04 -1.07
C ALA A 8 42.51 47.62 0.36
N PRO A 9 41.32 47.63 1.02
CA PRO A 9 41.02 46.54 1.96
C PRO A 9 39.53 46.14 2.13
N ARG A 10 39.35 44.82 2.38
CA ARG A 10 38.41 44.10 3.27
C ARG A 10 37.02 44.67 3.60
N SER A 11 35.99 43.87 3.34
CA SER A 11 34.93 43.59 4.33
C SER A 11 34.73 42.08 4.50
N LEU A 12 34.45 41.71 5.75
CA LEU A 12 34.30 40.35 6.28
C LEU A 12 32.95 39.73 5.88
N PHE A 13 32.88 38.39 6.00
CA PHE A 13 31.73 37.48 5.87
C PHE A 13 31.46 36.87 4.48
N SER A 14 32.03 35.69 4.23
CA SER A 14 31.24 34.45 4.18
C SER A 14 32.17 33.24 4.07
N ALA A 15 32.00 32.26 4.97
CA ALA A 15 32.47 30.91 4.77
C ALA A 15 31.26 30.00 4.93
N ARG A 16 30.53 29.79 3.83
CA ARG A 16 29.68 28.60 3.69
C ARG A 16 30.60 27.47 3.25
N ALA A 17 30.72 26.44 4.06
CA ALA A 17 31.33 25.18 3.64
C ALA A 17 30.51 24.62 2.46
N SER A 18 31.16 24.48 1.30
CA SER A 18 30.60 23.78 0.15
C SER A 18 30.55 22.29 0.47
N VAL A 19 29.35 21.74 0.61
CA VAL A 19 29.16 20.30 0.45
C VAL A 19 29.23 20.04 -1.05
N ALA A 20 30.27 19.32 -1.49
CA ALA A 20 30.36 18.86 -2.86
C ALA A 20 29.19 17.90 -3.12
N THR A 21 28.31 18.26 -4.06
CA THR A 21 27.35 17.33 -4.64
C THR A 21 28.13 16.24 -5.38
N PRO A 22 27.84 14.94 -5.15
CA PRO A 22 28.42 13.88 -5.97
C PRO A 22 28.00 14.11 -7.42
N LYS A 23 28.97 14.23 -8.34
CA LYS A 23 28.70 14.36 -9.77
C LYS A 23 27.98 13.08 -10.21
N ALA A 24 26.77 13.21 -10.75
CA ALA A 24 26.07 12.10 -11.38
C ALA A 24 26.97 11.49 -12.48
N PRO A 25 26.97 10.15 -12.66
CA PRO A 25 27.76 9.52 -13.72
C PRO A 25 27.38 10.11 -15.09
N ASP A 26 28.38 10.24 -15.96
CA ASP A 26 28.23 10.84 -17.28
C ASP A 26 27.18 10.07 -18.11
N SER A 27 26.24 10.79 -18.71
CA SER A 27 25.18 10.28 -19.59
C SER A 27 25.72 9.33 -20.66
N ALA A 28 26.90 9.64 -21.21
CA ALA A 28 27.55 8.81 -22.22
C ALA A 28 28.09 7.47 -21.66
N GLN A 29 28.53 7.43 -20.39
CA GLN A 29 28.97 6.20 -19.73
C GLN A 29 27.79 5.30 -19.34
N LEU A 30 26.70 5.88 -18.86
CA LEU A 30 25.46 5.15 -18.58
C LEU A 30 24.88 4.52 -19.85
N GLN A 31 24.92 5.25 -20.99
CA GLN A 31 24.46 4.74 -22.28
C GLN A 31 25.34 3.62 -22.87
N ALA A 32 26.64 3.59 -22.55
CA ALA A 32 27.57 2.55 -23.01
C ALA A 32 27.46 1.25 -22.19
N VAL A 33 27.28 1.36 -20.86
CA VAL A 33 27.12 0.21 -19.95
C VAL A 33 25.74 -0.46 -20.11
N ALA A 34 24.71 0.32 -20.47
CA ALA A 34 23.33 -0.17 -20.59
C ALA A 34 23.07 -1.10 -21.79
N ARG A 35 24.02 -1.34 -22.70
CA ARG A 35 23.71 -1.95 -24.00
C ARG A 35 23.76 -3.47 -24.10
N ALA A 36 24.15 -4.21 -23.06
CA ALA A 36 24.24 -5.68 -23.17
C ALA A 36 24.06 -6.49 -21.87
N ALA A 37 24.15 -5.88 -20.68
CA ALA A 37 24.11 -6.62 -19.41
C ALA A 37 23.42 -5.83 -18.30
N PHE A 38 22.90 -6.55 -17.30
CA PHE A 38 22.32 -5.96 -16.10
C PHE A 38 23.33 -5.01 -15.41
N PRO A 39 22.93 -3.79 -14.99
CA PRO A 39 23.84 -2.83 -14.36
C PRO A 39 24.49 -3.36 -13.07
N ASP A 40 25.79 -3.12 -12.87
CA ASP A 40 26.45 -3.41 -11.58
C ASP A 40 26.11 -2.32 -10.56
N LEU A 41 25.26 -2.66 -9.59
CA LEU A 41 24.75 -1.74 -8.57
C LEU A 41 25.62 -1.68 -7.30
N ARG A 42 26.68 -2.48 -7.19
CA ARG A 42 27.49 -2.60 -5.95
C ARG A 42 28.05 -1.28 -5.47
N GLY A 43 28.61 -0.47 -6.36
CA GLY A 43 29.20 0.82 -5.99
C GLY A 43 28.18 1.83 -5.44
N ILE A 44 26.92 1.74 -5.85
CA ILE A 44 25.83 2.61 -5.39
C ILE A 44 25.32 2.17 -4.03
N LEU A 45 25.13 0.85 -3.85
CA LEU A 45 24.48 0.29 -2.67
C LEU A 45 25.44 0.05 -1.50
N LEU A 46 26.72 -0.18 -1.79
CA LEU A 46 27.78 -0.43 -0.81
C LEU A 46 28.74 0.75 -0.63
N GLY A 47 28.71 1.74 -1.53
CA GLY A 47 29.61 2.89 -1.50
C GLY A 47 29.22 3.97 -0.48
N PRO A 48 30.18 4.74 0.05
CA PRO A 48 29.93 5.75 1.11
C PRO A 48 29.30 7.07 0.61
N GLY A 49 28.75 7.12 -0.61
CA GLY A 49 28.42 8.38 -1.29
C GLY A 49 26.95 8.81 -1.29
N LEU A 50 26.02 7.93 -0.93
CA LEU A 50 24.58 8.20 -1.01
C LEU A 50 23.87 7.76 0.27
N ALA A 51 22.92 8.57 0.71
CA ALA A 51 21.95 8.14 1.72
C ALA A 51 21.14 6.95 1.19
N PRO A 52 20.70 6.00 2.04
CA PRO A 52 20.04 4.77 1.59
C PRO A 52 18.87 4.99 0.62
N ARG A 53 17.99 5.97 0.89
CA ARG A 53 16.87 6.30 0.00
C ARG A 53 17.33 6.74 -1.39
N ALA A 54 18.35 7.60 -1.46
CA ALA A 54 18.93 8.06 -2.72
C ALA A 54 19.66 6.93 -3.47
N ALA A 55 20.26 5.97 -2.75
CA ALA A 55 20.88 4.80 -3.36
C ALA A 55 19.84 3.85 -3.98
N ILE A 56 18.68 3.68 -3.33
CA ILE A 56 17.55 2.91 -3.88
C ILE A 56 17.01 3.57 -5.14
N GLU A 57 16.71 4.87 -5.08
CA GLU A 57 16.18 5.65 -6.20
C GLU A 57 17.13 5.60 -7.39
N LYS A 58 18.42 5.87 -7.17
CA LYS A 58 19.44 5.79 -8.22
C LYS A 58 19.59 4.38 -8.80
N SER A 59 19.46 3.34 -7.96
CA SER A 59 19.51 1.96 -8.44
C SER A 59 18.33 1.64 -9.35
N ARG A 60 17.12 2.11 -8.98
CA ARG A 60 15.93 1.99 -9.82
C ARG A 60 16.09 2.73 -11.13
N GLU A 61 16.50 4.00 -11.11
CA GLU A 61 16.75 4.80 -12.31
C GLU A 61 17.72 4.12 -13.29
N MET A 62 18.80 3.52 -12.77
CA MET A 62 19.77 2.80 -13.61
C MET A 62 19.19 1.55 -14.25
N VAL A 63 18.40 0.77 -13.52
CA VAL A 63 17.74 -0.43 -14.07
C VAL A 63 16.63 -0.03 -15.04
N GLU A 64 15.86 1.01 -14.74
CA GLU A 64 14.84 1.57 -15.63
C GLU A 64 15.44 2.04 -16.95
N ALA A 65 16.55 2.80 -16.91
CA ALA A 65 17.26 3.24 -18.11
C ALA A 65 17.83 2.06 -18.91
N TRP A 66 18.31 1.01 -18.25
CA TRP A 66 18.76 -0.21 -18.92
C TRP A 66 17.61 -0.90 -19.65
N ILE A 67 16.47 -1.14 -18.98
CA ILE A 67 15.30 -1.76 -19.60
C ILE A 67 14.77 -0.90 -20.76
N ALA A 68 14.62 0.41 -20.57
CA ALA A 68 14.11 1.32 -21.59
C ALA A 68 14.98 1.33 -22.86
N ASN A 69 16.31 1.22 -22.72
CA ASN A 69 17.22 1.17 -23.86
C ASN A 69 17.25 -0.20 -24.56
N GLN A 70 17.10 -1.27 -23.80
CA GLN A 70 17.27 -2.64 -24.30
C GLN A 70 15.97 -3.26 -24.78
N ALA A 71 14.89 -3.06 -24.04
CA ALA A 71 13.56 -3.58 -24.30
C ALA A 71 12.52 -2.46 -24.17
N PRO A 72 12.55 -1.44 -25.04
CA PRO A 72 11.60 -0.33 -24.97
C PRO A 72 10.16 -0.85 -25.07
N PRO A 73 9.16 -0.16 -24.50
CA PRO A 73 7.77 -0.57 -24.64
C PRO A 73 7.33 -0.58 -26.11
N ALA A 74 6.59 -1.63 -26.51
CA ALA A 74 5.96 -1.69 -27.84
C ALA A 74 4.83 -0.67 -28.04
N ASP A 75 4.26 -0.17 -26.95
CA ASP A 75 3.26 0.90 -26.89
C ASP A 75 3.60 1.77 -25.66
N PRO A 76 3.67 3.12 -25.79
CA PRO A 76 3.91 4.02 -24.66
C PRO A 76 3.05 3.76 -23.42
N LYS A 77 1.82 3.25 -23.58
CA LYS A 77 0.93 2.89 -22.47
C LYS A 77 1.52 1.81 -21.55
N LEU A 78 2.45 1.00 -22.02
CA LEU A 78 3.12 -0.04 -21.25
C LEU A 78 4.28 0.47 -20.39
N GLU A 79 4.56 1.79 -20.37
CA GLU A 79 5.69 2.36 -19.65
C GLU A 79 5.72 1.94 -18.16
N HIS A 80 4.58 2.02 -17.47
CA HIS A 80 4.51 1.68 -16.04
C HIS A 80 4.66 0.19 -15.75
N PHE A 81 4.29 -0.69 -16.68
CA PHE A 81 4.63 -2.11 -16.57
C PHE A 81 6.15 -2.29 -16.57
N TRP A 82 6.86 -1.69 -17.53
CA TRP A 82 8.32 -1.81 -17.62
C TRP A 82 9.05 -1.15 -16.46
N LYS A 83 8.54 -0.02 -15.94
CA LYS A 83 9.02 0.54 -14.66
C LYS A 83 8.82 -0.44 -13.51
N GLY A 84 7.71 -1.16 -13.48
CA GLY A 84 7.45 -2.20 -12.47
C GLY A 84 8.43 -3.37 -12.56
N VAL A 85 8.76 -3.82 -13.78
CA VAL A 85 9.82 -4.82 -14.02
C VAL A 85 11.17 -4.32 -13.52
N ALA A 86 11.50 -3.05 -13.79
CA ALA A 86 12.75 -2.44 -13.35
C ALA A 86 12.82 -2.31 -11.82
N ALA A 87 11.77 -1.79 -11.18
CA ALA A 87 11.66 -1.65 -9.74
C ALA A 87 11.79 -3.00 -9.04
N TRP A 88 11.12 -4.04 -9.56
CA TRP A 88 11.23 -5.40 -9.05
C TRP A 88 12.66 -5.96 -9.13
N ARG A 89 13.31 -5.77 -10.29
CA ARG A 89 14.66 -6.29 -10.54
C ARG A 89 15.73 -5.54 -9.75
N ALA A 90 15.61 -4.22 -9.63
CA ALA A 90 16.44 -3.38 -8.77
C ALA A 90 16.25 -3.76 -7.30
N GLY A 91 14.99 -3.93 -6.86
CA GLY A 91 14.65 -4.39 -5.52
C GLY A 91 15.30 -5.73 -5.17
N ARG A 92 15.34 -6.68 -6.12
CA ARG A 92 16.06 -7.96 -5.92
C ARG A 92 17.54 -7.75 -5.67
N ALA A 93 18.20 -6.94 -6.49
CA ALA A 93 19.62 -6.65 -6.34
C ALA A 93 19.92 -5.90 -5.03
N ILE A 94 19.01 -5.03 -4.59
CA ILE A 94 19.08 -4.37 -3.28
C ILE A 94 18.99 -5.40 -2.16
N ASP A 95 18.05 -6.35 -2.19
CA ASP A 95 17.96 -7.39 -1.17
C ASP A 95 19.22 -8.27 -1.11
N ASP A 96 19.81 -8.58 -2.27
CA ASP A 96 21.03 -9.41 -2.35
C ASP A 96 22.27 -8.66 -1.80
N LEU A 97 22.35 -7.34 -2.01
CA LEU A 97 23.50 -6.51 -1.62
C LEU A 97 23.35 -5.84 -0.25
N ARG A 98 22.12 -5.54 0.15
CA ARG A 98 21.69 -4.84 1.38
C ARG A 98 20.48 -5.54 2.01
N PRO A 99 20.61 -6.81 2.42
CA PRO A 99 19.52 -7.53 3.08
C PRO A 99 19.08 -6.86 4.40
N ASP A 100 19.94 -6.04 4.99
CA ASP A 100 19.64 -5.23 6.17
C ASP A 100 18.55 -4.17 5.93
N TRP A 101 18.37 -3.72 4.68
CA TRP A 101 17.39 -2.69 4.33
C TRP A 101 15.96 -3.19 4.25
N GLN A 102 15.73 -4.46 3.91
CA GLN A 102 14.40 -5.09 3.88
C GLN A 102 13.35 -4.31 3.06
N THR A 103 13.77 -3.55 2.04
CA THR A 103 12.90 -2.59 1.32
C THR A 103 11.81 -3.29 0.53
N ARG A 104 12.17 -4.30 -0.27
CA ARG A 104 11.20 -5.09 -1.04
C ARG A 104 10.27 -5.88 -0.13
N ALA A 105 10.79 -6.40 0.99
CA ALA A 105 9.96 -7.08 1.98
C ALA A 105 8.91 -6.13 2.56
N LEU A 106 9.21 -4.85 2.82
CA LEU A 106 8.21 -3.90 3.27
C LEU A 106 7.24 -3.52 2.16
N GLU A 107 7.75 -3.00 1.04
CA GLU A 107 6.94 -2.44 -0.03
C GLU A 107 6.04 -3.50 -0.67
N ASN A 108 6.58 -4.65 -1.07
CA ASN A 108 5.78 -5.66 -1.77
C ASN A 108 4.87 -6.45 -0.83
N ARG A 109 5.24 -6.69 0.44
CA ARG A 109 4.32 -7.34 1.39
C ARG A 109 3.16 -6.42 1.73
N HIS A 110 3.45 -5.15 2.05
CA HIS A 110 2.39 -4.18 2.26
C HIS A 110 1.52 -4.11 1.02
N THR A 111 2.11 -3.89 -0.16
CA THR A 111 1.34 -3.80 -1.40
C THR A 111 0.56 -5.09 -1.64
N ALA A 112 1.10 -6.31 -1.57
CA ALA A 112 0.31 -7.55 -1.78
C ALA A 112 -0.82 -7.74 -0.73
N GLY A 113 -0.54 -7.38 0.53
CA GLY A 113 -1.54 -7.37 1.59
C GLY A 113 -2.63 -6.31 1.36
N THR A 114 -2.28 -5.19 0.74
CA THR A 114 -3.11 -3.99 0.64
C THR A 114 -3.41 -3.53 -0.79
N LEU A 115 -3.17 -4.34 -1.85
CA LEU A 115 -2.99 -3.89 -3.27
C LEU A 115 -4.23 -3.27 -3.94
N TRP A 116 -5.16 -2.86 -3.11
CA TRP A 116 -6.25 -1.94 -3.33
C TRP A 116 -7.49 -2.66 -3.80
N ASP A 117 -8.13 -3.33 -2.82
CA ASP A 117 -9.47 -3.84 -2.94
C ASP A 117 -10.40 -2.65 -3.21
N VAL A 118 -10.91 -2.55 -4.43
CA VAL A 118 -12.03 -1.68 -4.80
C VAL A 118 -13.05 -2.56 -5.50
N ALA A 119 -14.32 -2.19 -5.32
CA ALA A 119 -15.46 -2.83 -5.97
C ALA A 119 -15.35 -2.89 -7.50
N GLU A 120 -14.53 -2.03 -8.08
CA GLU A 120 -14.10 -2.05 -9.47
C GLU A 120 -12.58 -1.89 -9.44
N ASP A 121 -11.83 -2.94 -9.76
CA ASP A 121 -10.48 -2.73 -10.28
C ASP A 121 -10.68 -2.17 -11.68
N PRO A 122 -10.23 -0.98 -12.06
CA PRO A 122 -10.28 -0.59 -13.46
C PRO A 122 -9.13 -1.20 -14.29
N PHE A 123 -8.27 -2.09 -13.77
CA PHE A 123 -6.89 -2.14 -14.25
C PHE A 123 -6.40 -3.50 -14.78
N ALA A 124 -6.73 -3.74 -16.04
CA ALA A 124 -5.84 -4.44 -16.96
C ALA A 124 -4.49 -3.69 -17.07
N VAL A 125 -3.37 -4.37 -16.83
CA VAL A 125 -2.02 -3.93 -17.19
C VAL A 125 -1.83 -3.64 -18.70
N THR A 126 -2.66 -4.18 -19.60
CA THR A 126 -2.46 -4.04 -21.05
C THR A 126 -3.55 -3.30 -21.85
N ASP A 127 -4.83 -3.31 -21.44
CA ASP A 127 -5.92 -2.73 -22.27
C ASP A 127 -6.72 -1.57 -21.62
N SER A 128 -6.66 -1.37 -20.30
CA SER A 128 -7.41 -0.29 -19.62
C SER A 128 -6.56 0.93 -19.23
N LEU A 129 -5.36 1.01 -19.78
CA LEU A 129 -4.49 2.20 -19.75
C LEU A 129 -4.88 3.22 -20.85
N ILE A 130 -6.08 3.11 -21.43
CA ILE A 130 -6.52 3.85 -22.62
C ILE A 130 -7.87 4.52 -22.39
N GLU A 131 -7.83 5.72 -21.83
CA GLU A 131 -8.50 6.96 -22.27
C GLU A 131 -8.64 7.89 -21.06
N ASP A 132 -8.00 9.06 -21.13
CA ASP A 132 -8.16 10.32 -20.38
C ASP A 132 -8.24 10.33 -18.83
N LYS A 133 -8.36 9.17 -18.17
CA LYS A 133 -8.66 9.02 -16.73
C LYS A 133 -7.40 8.94 -15.82
N TRP A 134 -6.20 9.00 -16.39
CA TRP A 134 -4.99 8.42 -15.75
C TRP A 134 -3.75 9.30 -15.61
N ASN A 135 -3.83 10.62 -15.82
CA ASN A 135 -2.78 11.51 -15.29
C ASN A 135 -2.72 11.52 -13.73
N LEU A 136 -3.44 10.62 -13.05
CA LEU A 136 -3.70 10.65 -11.61
C LEU A 136 -2.95 9.57 -10.79
N TRP A 137 -2.60 8.38 -11.34
CA TRP A 137 -2.03 7.27 -10.51
C TRP A 137 -0.93 6.39 -11.14
N PRO A 138 0.15 6.96 -11.72
CA PRO A 138 1.24 6.22 -12.36
C PRO A 138 1.87 5.08 -11.52
N ASP A 139 1.87 5.20 -10.19
CA ASP A 139 2.43 4.22 -9.25
C ASP A 139 1.73 2.85 -9.26
N PHE A 140 0.45 2.78 -9.68
CA PHE A 140 -0.35 1.57 -9.48
C PHE A 140 0.12 0.40 -10.37
N ALA A 141 0.25 0.63 -11.68
CA ALA A 141 0.66 -0.40 -12.62
C ALA A 141 2.08 -0.91 -12.33
N GLU A 142 2.96 -0.01 -11.87
CA GLU A 142 4.29 -0.36 -11.40
C GLU A 142 4.23 -1.33 -10.20
N LYS A 143 3.47 -0.95 -9.16
CA LYS A 143 3.30 -1.75 -7.93
C LYS A 143 2.62 -3.10 -8.20
N LYS A 144 1.56 -3.13 -9.04
CA LYS A 144 0.89 -4.37 -9.48
C LYS A 144 1.87 -5.28 -10.21
N THR A 145 2.69 -4.73 -11.10
CA THR A 145 3.73 -5.51 -11.79
C THR A 145 4.73 -6.10 -10.79
N GLY A 146 5.20 -5.32 -9.82
CA GLY A 146 6.14 -5.77 -8.80
C GLY A 146 5.63 -7.00 -8.01
N VAL A 147 4.37 -6.97 -7.55
CA VAL A 147 3.82 -8.11 -6.81
C VAL A 147 3.49 -9.31 -7.70
N LEU A 148 3.13 -9.10 -8.97
CA LEU A 148 2.89 -10.18 -9.93
C LEU A 148 4.20 -10.93 -10.18
N LEU A 149 5.29 -10.19 -10.35
CA LEU A 149 6.62 -10.77 -10.47
C LEU A 149 7.05 -11.49 -9.18
N ASP A 150 6.72 -11.01 -7.99
CA ASP A 150 6.94 -11.75 -6.73
C ASP A 150 6.20 -13.09 -6.70
N MET A 151 4.95 -13.11 -7.13
CA MET A 151 4.15 -14.33 -7.21
C MET A 151 4.73 -15.33 -8.22
N VAL A 152 5.14 -14.85 -9.40
CA VAL A 152 5.79 -15.67 -10.43
C VAL A 152 7.13 -16.21 -9.92
N ASP A 153 7.95 -15.37 -9.30
CA ASP A 153 9.25 -15.74 -8.73
C ASP A 153 9.12 -16.79 -7.62
N ASN A 154 8.13 -16.63 -6.73
CA ASN A 154 7.84 -17.61 -5.68
C ASN A 154 7.43 -18.98 -6.25
N TYR A 155 6.62 -18.97 -7.31
CA TYR A 155 6.22 -20.21 -7.98
C TYR A 155 7.39 -20.87 -8.71
N LEU A 156 8.19 -20.12 -9.46
CA LEU A 156 9.36 -20.67 -10.16
C LEU A 156 10.44 -21.15 -9.17
N GLY A 157 10.71 -20.36 -8.13
CA GLY A 157 11.74 -20.60 -7.12
C GLY A 157 13.17 -20.32 -7.59
N GLY A 158 14.02 -19.93 -6.64
CA GLY A 158 15.41 -19.51 -6.91
C GLY A 158 15.47 -18.25 -7.79
N ASP A 159 16.57 -18.00 -8.50
CA ASP A 159 16.71 -16.79 -9.33
C ASP A 159 16.23 -17.00 -10.78
N GLN A 160 15.27 -17.89 -11.00
CA GLN A 160 14.83 -18.23 -12.36
C GLN A 160 14.20 -17.02 -13.08
N LEU A 161 13.30 -16.29 -12.43
CA LEU A 161 12.66 -15.11 -13.01
C LEU A 161 13.68 -13.99 -13.28
N ALA A 162 14.55 -13.70 -12.30
CA ALA A 162 15.58 -12.68 -12.45
C ALA A 162 16.51 -12.96 -13.63
N ARG A 163 17.00 -14.21 -13.78
CA ARG A 163 17.82 -14.61 -14.92
C ARG A 163 17.07 -14.54 -16.25
N ALA A 164 15.79 -14.89 -16.25
CA ALA A 164 14.95 -14.81 -17.46
C ALA A 164 14.75 -13.35 -17.89
N ILE A 165 14.45 -12.43 -16.96
CA ILE A 165 14.37 -10.99 -17.23
C ILE A 165 15.69 -10.47 -17.77
N ASP A 166 16.81 -10.78 -17.12
CA ASP A 166 18.14 -10.32 -17.53
C ASP A 166 18.46 -10.75 -18.97
N LYS A 167 18.24 -12.04 -19.27
CA LYS A 167 18.46 -12.61 -20.61
C LYS A 167 17.49 -12.04 -21.63
N PHE A 168 16.21 -11.90 -21.28
CA PHE A 168 15.18 -11.37 -22.17
C PHE A 168 15.51 -9.94 -22.58
N VAL A 169 15.75 -9.06 -21.60
CA VAL A 169 16.03 -7.64 -21.84
C VAL A 169 17.30 -7.49 -22.67
N ALA A 170 18.40 -8.17 -22.31
CA ALA A 170 19.64 -8.13 -23.08
C ALA A 170 19.46 -8.65 -24.52
N ALA A 171 18.60 -9.65 -24.76
CA ALA A 171 18.35 -10.19 -26.09
C ALA A 171 17.44 -9.31 -26.95
N ARG A 172 16.74 -8.32 -26.39
CA ARG A 172 15.88 -7.42 -27.17
C ARG A 172 16.70 -6.47 -28.05
N ASP A 173 17.89 -6.04 -27.61
CA ASP A 173 18.80 -5.17 -28.40
C ASP A 173 18.08 -3.94 -28.99
N GLY A 174 17.32 -3.24 -28.15
CA GLY A 174 16.54 -2.06 -28.51
C GLY A 174 15.21 -2.36 -29.22
N ARG A 175 14.85 -3.63 -29.44
CA ARG A 175 13.57 -3.98 -30.10
C ARG A 175 12.38 -3.83 -29.15
N PRO A 176 11.32 -3.09 -29.54
CA PRO A 176 10.18 -2.82 -28.68
C PRO A 176 9.48 -4.10 -28.22
N ALA A 177 9.08 -4.20 -26.95
CA ALA A 177 8.56 -5.40 -26.29
C ALA A 177 7.18 -5.25 -25.67
N LYS A 178 6.42 -6.36 -25.70
CA LYS A 178 5.15 -6.52 -24.99
C LYS A 178 5.36 -7.37 -23.72
N PRO A 179 4.51 -7.25 -22.69
CA PRO A 179 4.54 -8.13 -21.51
C PRO A 179 4.52 -9.62 -21.88
N ALA A 180 3.70 -10.00 -22.86
CA ALA A 180 3.61 -11.36 -23.38
C ALA A 180 4.97 -11.90 -23.87
N ASP A 181 5.80 -11.07 -24.50
CA ASP A 181 7.14 -11.47 -24.96
C ASP A 181 8.04 -11.86 -23.77
N LEU A 182 7.97 -11.09 -22.67
CA LEU A 182 8.71 -11.36 -21.45
C LEU A 182 8.25 -12.68 -20.82
N PHE A 183 6.95 -12.85 -20.62
CA PHE A 183 6.42 -14.05 -19.98
C PHE A 183 6.60 -15.31 -20.86
N ALA A 184 6.56 -15.19 -22.19
CA ALA A 184 6.89 -16.29 -23.11
C ALA A 184 8.37 -16.74 -23.01
N SER A 185 9.25 -15.96 -22.40
CA SER A 185 10.65 -16.36 -22.16
C SER A 185 10.83 -17.31 -20.96
N LEU A 186 9.79 -17.47 -20.13
CA LEU A 186 9.80 -18.34 -18.96
C LEU A 186 9.47 -19.81 -19.33
N PRO A 187 9.89 -20.80 -18.52
CA PRO A 187 9.54 -22.19 -18.77
C PRO A 187 8.05 -22.45 -18.52
N GLY A 188 7.35 -22.96 -19.53
CA GLY A 188 5.91 -23.25 -19.48
C GLY A 188 5.07 -22.20 -20.20
N ASP A 189 3.74 -22.26 -20.06
CA ASP A 189 2.80 -21.35 -20.75
C ASP A 189 2.50 -20.09 -19.92
N TRP A 190 3.55 -19.37 -19.51
CA TRP A 190 3.41 -18.18 -18.66
C TRP A 190 2.78 -17.00 -19.37
N SER A 191 2.96 -16.87 -20.68
CA SER A 191 2.30 -15.81 -21.46
C SER A 191 0.78 -15.94 -21.35
N LYS A 192 0.24 -17.15 -21.48
CA LYS A 192 -1.20 -17.41 -21.28
C LYS A 192 -1.59 -17.28 -19.82
N ALA A 193 -0.76 -17.77 -18.90
CA ALA A 193 -1.07 -17.71 -17.48
C ALA A 193 -1.23 -16.26 -16.98
N MET A 194 -0.38 -15.35 -17.48
CA MET A 194 -0.37 -13.94 -17.10
C MET A 194 -1.39 -13.08 -17.84
N ASP A 195 -1.96 -13.56 -18.96
CA ASP A 195 -2.92 -12.80 -19.75
C ASP A 195 -4.04 -12.22 -18.88
N GLY A 196 -4.74 -13.06 -18.11
CA GLY A 196 -5.81 -12.59 -17.22
C GLY A 196 -5.36 -11.63 -16.11
N TRP A 197 -4.13 -11.75 -15.61
CA TRP A 197 -3.58 -10.81 -14.63
C TRP A 197 -3.28 -9.44 -15.21
N LEU A 198 -3.00 -9.42 -16.52
CA LEU A 198 -2.69 -8.22 -17.28
C LEU A 198 -3.91 -7.62 -17.99
N THR A 199 -4.99 -8.37 -18.22
CA THR A 199 -6.14 -7.89 -19.00
C THR A 199 -7.43 -7.79 -18.19
N GLN A 200 -7.51 -8.48 -17.05
CA GLN A 200 -8.74 -8.52 -16.27
C GLN A 200 -8.68 -7.60 -15.05
N PRO A 201 -9.81 -6.97 -14.72
CA PRO A 201 -9.99 -6.33 -13.44
C PRO A 201 -10.19 -7.40 -12.34
N HIS A 202 -9.90 -6.99 -11.12
CA HIS A 202 -10.07 -7.65 -9.83
C HIS A 202 -8.91 -8.58 -9.50
N LEU A 203 -8.96 -9.11 -8.29
CA LEU A 203 -8.05 -10.14 -7.80
C LEU A 203 -8.86 -11.40 -7.50
N PRO A 204 -8.28 -12.60 -7.64
CA PRO A 204 -8.96 -13.81 -7.25
C PRO A 204 -9.03 -13.96 -5.73
N MET A 205 -10.12 -14.57 -5.26
CA MET A 205 -10.23 -15.22 -3.95
C MET A 205 -10.03 -16.71 -4.14
N VAL A 206 -9.03 -17.28 -3.46
CA VAL A 206 -8.75 -18.72 -3.43
C VAL A 206 -9.24 -19.29 -2.11
N ARG A 207 -10.28 -20.13 -2.16
CA ARG A 207 -10.73 -20.88 -0.99
C ARG A 207 -10.06 -22.25 -0.98
N SER A 208 -9.64 -22.69 0.20
CA SER A 208 -9.01 -23.99 0.38
C SER A 208 -9.59 -24.77 1.55
N LYS A 209 -9.75 -26.08 1.35
CA LYS A 209 -10.23 -27.00 2.37
C LYS A 209 -9.47 -28.32 2.27
N LEU A 210 -8.84 -28.73 3.37
CA LEU A 210 -8.21 -30.05 3.47
C LEU A 210 -9.29 -31.11 3.63
N GLU A 211 -9.37 -32.04 2.69
CA GLU A 211 -10.36 -33.12 2.70
C GLU A 211 -9.87 -34.32 3.53
N PRO A 212 -10.78 -35.16 4.05
CA PRO A 212 -10.41 -36.33 4.87
C PRO A 212 -9.48 -37.34 4.20
N ASP A 213 -9.46 -37.36 2.85
CA ASP A 213 -8.59 -38.22 2.05
C ASP A 213 -7.17 -37.64 1.86
N GLY A 214 -6.86 -36.50 2.46
CA GLY A 214 -5.57 -35.82 2.37
C GLY A 214 -5.39 -34.95 1.13
N SER A 215 -6.39 -34.85 0.26
CA SER A 215 -6.35 -33.88 -0.84
C SER A 215 -6.73 -32.47 -0.39
N LEU A 216 -6.23 -31.46 -1.09
CA LEU A 216 -6.62 -30.07 -0.89
C LEU A 216 -7.63 -29.68 -1.97
N ALA A 217 -8.88 -29.44 -1.57
CA ALA A 217 -9.88 -28.83 -2.43
C ALA A 217 -9.59 -27.33 -2.55
N LEU A 218 -9.43 -26.84 -3.78
CA LEU A 218 -9.25 -25.44 -4.12
C LEU A 218 -10.42 -24.95 -4.96
N SER A 219 -10.82 -23.70 -4.75
CA SER A 219 -11.73 -23.00 -5.65
C SER A 219 -11.34 -21.55 -5.80
N GLN A 220 -11.56 -20.98 -6.99
CA GLN A 220 -11.36 -19.56 -7.25
C GLN A 220 -12.68 -18.85 -7.59
N SER A 221 -12.76 -17.58 -7.23
CA SER A 221 -13.76 -16.62 -7.69
C SER A 221 -13.14 -15.24 -7.74
N ALA A 222 -13.71 -14.30 -8.49
CA ALA A 222 -13.32 -12.89 -8.34
C ALA A 222 -13.62 -12.41 -6.91
N PHE A 223 -12.66 -11.73 -6.28
CA PHE A 223 -12.84 -11.13 -4.97
C PHE A 223 -13.68 -9.86 -5.10
N LYS A 224 -14.71 -9.76 -4.27
CA LYS A 224 -15.51 -8.54 -4.11
C LYS A 224 -15.06 -7.87 -2.82
N LEU A 225 -14.82 -6.56 -2.83
CA LEU A 225 -14.58 -5.85 -1.58
C LEU A 225 -15.90 -5.64 -0.82
N TYR A 226 -17.02 -5.43 -1.51
CA TYR A 226 -18.31 -5.15 -0.88
C TYR A 226 -19.38 -6.12 -1.39
N PRO A 227 -20.25 -6.68 -0.52
CA PRO A 227 -21.27 -7.65 -0.92
C PRO A 227 -22.21 -7.17 -2.04
N ASP A 228 -22.54 -5.88 -2.00
CA ASP A 228 -23.49 -5.24 -2.93
C ASP A 228 -22.82 -4.72 -4.23
N SER A 229 -21.52 -4.99 -4.44
CA SER A 229 -20.82 -4.47 -5.62
C SER A 229 -21.37 -5.06 -6.92
N LYS A 230 -21.70 -4.17 -7.86
CA LYS A 230 -22.11 -4.52 -9.22
C LYS A 230 -20.87 -4.62 -10.11
N GLY A 231 -20.85 -5.59 -11.02
CA GLY A 231 -19.72 -5.84 -11.92
C GLY A 231 -19.79 -7.23 -12.52
N ASN A 232 -18.97 -7.49 -13.53
CA ASN A 232 -18.69 -8.86 -13.96
C ASN A 232 -17.76 -9.49 -12.90
N TYR A 233 -18.15 -10.64 -12.35
CA TYR A 233 -17.37 -11.42 -11.38
C TYR A 233 -17.17 -12.88 -11.81
N ASP A 234 -17.43 -13.16 -13.09
CA ASP A 234 -17.25 -14.48 -13.71
C ASP A 234 -15.81 -14.67 -14.25
N GLN A 235 -14.91 -13.71 -13.97
CA GLN A 235 -13.49 -13.74 -14.30
C GLN A 235 -12.80 -14.97 -13.70
N GLN A 236 -11.80 -15.45 -14.44
CA GLN A 236 -10.95 -16.55 -14.05
C GLN A 236 -9.51 -16.24 -14.38
N TRP A 237 -8.63 -16.65 -13.47
CA TRP A 237 -7.19 -16.50 -13.63
C TRP A 237 -6.55 -17.88 -13.70
N THR A 238 -5.40 -17.95 -14.38
CA THR A 238 -4.47 -19.05 -14.15
C THR A 238 -3.60 -18.65 -12.97
N ILE A 239 -3.88 -19.23 -11.80
CA ILE A 239 -3.25 -18.82 -10.54
C ILE A 239 -2.07 -19.75 -10.23
N PRO A 240 -0.83 -19.22 -10.14
CA PRO A 240 0.33 -19.97 -9.67
C PRO A 240 0.28 -20.17 -8.16
N VAL A 241 -0.39 -21.24 -7.71
CA VAL A 241 -0.57 -21.54 -6.28
C VAL A 241 0.64 -22.32 -5.76
N VAL A 242 1.23 -21.83 -4.66
CA VAL A 242 2.30 -22.51 -3.93
C VAL A 242 1.77 -22.90 -2.56
N ILE A 243 1.58 -24.19 -2.36
CA ILE A 243 1.00 -24.76 -1.14
C ILE A 243 2.13 -25.15 -0.20
N ARG A 244 2.16 -24.61 1.01
CA ARG A 244 2.98 -25.12 2.10
C ARG A 244 2.13 -26.03 2.99
N TYR A 245 2.64 -27.19 3.33
CA TYR A 245 1.92 -28.15 4.18
C TYR A 245 2.89 -28.91 5.06
N GLU A 246 2.37 -29.47 6.14
CA GLU A 246 3.11 -30.35 7.03
C GLU A 246 2.53 -31.76 6.99
N ASP A 247 3.38 -32.74 6.73
CA ASP A 247 3.04 -34.16 6.80
C ASP A 247 3.79 -34.86 7.94
N SER A 248 3.81 -36.19 7.96
CA SER A 248 4.50 -36.95 9.01
C SER A 248 6.03 -36.89 8.91
N GLN A 249 6.58 -36.32 7.84
CA GLN A 249 8.02 -36.09 7.63
C GLN A 249 8.40 -34.60 7.69
N GLY A 250 7.47 -33.72 8.07
CA GLY A 250 7.70 -32.29 8.29
C GLY A 250 7.19 -31.39 7.16
N LEU A 251 7.81 -30.21 7.03
CA LEU A 251 7.35 -29.18 6.11
C LEU A 251 7.70 -29.50 4.66
N LYS A 252 6.72 -29.30 3.77
CA LYS A 252 6.82 -29.53 2.34
C LYS A 252 6.19 -28.37 1.58
N THR A 253 6.53 -28.28 0.30
CA THR A 253 5.91 -27.34 -0.64
C THR A 253 5.42 -28.10 -1.88
N HIS A 254 4.24 -27.75 -2.37
CA HIS A 254 3.69 -28.25 -3.63
C HIS A 254 3.23 -27.08 -4.50
N ARG A 255 3.31 -27.21 -5.82
CA ARG A 255 3.02 -26.13 -6.77
C ARG A 255 1.97 -26.61 -7.76
N VAL A 256 0.94 -25.78 -7.98
CA VAL A 256 -0.15 -26.09 -8.91
C VAL A 256 -0.59 -24.82 -9.65
N MET A 257 -0.88 -24.96 -10.95
CA MET A 257 -1.58 -23.93 -11.71
C MET A 257 -3.08 -24.17 -11.60
N LEU A 258 -3.77 -23.30 -10.87
CA LEU A 258 -5.22 -23.33 -10.74
C LEU A 258 -5.82 -22.49 -11.88
N SER A 259 -6.21 -23.15 -12.98
CA SER A 259 -6.90 -22.51 -14.12
C SER A 259 -8.41 -22.72 -14.09
N GLU A 260 -8.86 -23.81 -13.47
CA GLU A 260 -10.29 -24.15 -13.37
C GLU A 260 -10.94 -23.47 -12.14
N PRO A 261 -12.28 -23.28 -12.14
CA PRO A 261 -13.01 -22.74 -10.99
C PRO A 261 -12.82 -23.56 -9.72
N LYS A 262 -12.63 -24.87 -9.86
CA LYS A 262 -12.41 -25.83 -8.77
C LYS A 262 -11.37 -26.86 -9.17
N ALA A 263 -10.52 -27.24 -8.23
CA ALA A 263 -9.57 -28.32 -8.39
C ALA A 263 -9.45 -29.12 -7.11
N LYS A 264 -9.17 -30.42 -7.25
CA LYS A 264 -8.82 -31.29 -6.13
C LYS A 264 -7.34 -31.66 -6.29
N VAL A 265 -6.50 -31.15 -5.40
CA VAL A 265 -5.04 -31.29 -5.49
C VAL A 265 -4.60 -32.43 -4.59
N ALA A 266 -4.03 -33.48 -5.18
CA ALA A 266 -3.37 -34.54 -4.42
C ALA A 266 -2.00 -34.04 -3.95
N LEU A 267 -1.85 -33.81 -2.64
CA LEU A 267 -0.56 -33.45 -2.06
C LEU A 267 0.32 -34.70 -1.95
N PRO A 268 1.60 -34.66 -2.41
CA PRO A 268 2.51 -35.80 -2.34
C PRO A 268 3.05 -36.00 -0.91
N ALA A 269 2.14 -36.20 0.04
CA ALA A 269 2.42 -36.28 1.46
C ALA A 269 2.78 -37.71 1.89
N VAL A 270 3.62 -37.80 2.92
CA VAL A 270 3.87 -39.05 3.65
C VAL A 270 3.06 -39.04 4.94
N GLY A 271 2.09 -39.94 5.04
CA GLY A 271 1.20 -40.05 6.20
C GLY A 271 0.13 -38.97 6.24
N LYS A 272 -0.30 -38.58 7.45
CA LYS A 272 -1.37 -37.59 7.63
C LYS A 272 -0.85 -36.17 7.41
N ILE A 273 -1.60 -35.37 6.65
CA ILE A 273 -1.38 -33.93 6.54
C ILE A 273 -1.99 -33.25 7.75
N GLN A 274 -1.18 -32.46 8.45
CA GLN A 274 -1.58 -31.75 9.65
C GLN A 274 -2.31 -30.45 9.29
N TRP A 275 -1.73 -29.68 8.36
CA TRP A 275 -2.27 -28.45 7.83
C TRP A 275 -1.75 -28.20 6.42
N ALA A 276 -2.44 -27.33 5.68
CA ALA A 276 -2.00 -26.84 4.38
C ALA A 276 -2.42 -25.37 4.22
N TYR A 277 -1.52 -24.56 3.68
CA TYR A 277 -1.74 -23.15 3.38
C TYR A 277 -1.41 -22.88 1.91
N PRO A 278 -2.37 -22.37 1.09
CA PRO A 278 -2.22 -22.28 -0.35
C PRO A 278 -1.40 -21.08 -0.84
N ASN A 279 -0.87 -20.23 0.05
CA ASN A 279 -0.09 -19.04 -0.32
C ASN A 279 1.27 -18.99 0.39
N ALA A 280 2.07 -20.04 0.21
CA ALA A 280 3.40 -20.17 0.81
C ALA A 280 4.25 -18.90 0.59
N GLY A 281 4.90 -18.42 1.66
CA GLY A 281 5.66 -17.17 1.67
C GLY A 281 4.84 -15.88 1.55
N GLY A 282 3.51 -15.95 1.46
CA GLY A 282 2.63 -14.78 1.39
C GLY A 282 2.82 -13.91 0.15
N LYS A 283 3.29 -14.50 -0.97
CA LYS A 283 3.66 -13.76 -2.21
C LYS A 283 2.57 -13.76 -3.28
N GLY A 284 1.52 -14.55 -3.12
CA GLY A 284 0.40 -14.60 -4.05
C GLY A 284 -0.39 -13.30 -4.05
N VAL A 285 -0.73 -12.80 -5.25
CA VAL A 285 -1.58 -11.61 -5.45
C VAL A 285 -3.05 -12.01 -5.48
N TYR A 286 -3.47 -12.83 -4.52
CA TYR A 286 -4.84 -13.31 -4.39
C TYR A 286 -5.23 -13.36 -2.92
N ARG A 287 -6.53 -13.22 -2.66
CA ARG A 287 -7.10 -13.39 -1.33
C ARG A 287 -7.24 -14.87 -1.02
N THR A 288 -7.21 -15.22 0.25
CA THR A 288 -7.28 -16.60 0.69
C THR A 288 -8.34 -16.79 1.76
N ASP A 289 -9.21 -17.77 1.59
CA ASP A 289 -10.09 -18.24 2.65
C ASP A 289 -9.67 -19.67 3.02
N THR A 290 -9.09 -19.80 4.21
CA THR A 290 -8.39 -21.01 4.63
C THR A 290 -8.87 -21.41 6.01
N GLN A 291 -9.18 -22.70 6.19
CA GLN A 291 -9.52 -23.27 7.49
C GLN A 291 -8.26 -23.58 8.29
N LEU A 292 -7.53 -22.55 8.71
CA LEU A 292 -6.39 -22.69 9.61
C LEU A 292 -6.87 -22.63 11.06
N SER A 293 -6.48 -23.63 11.86
CA SER A 293 -6.67 -23.54 13.30
C SER A 293 -5.67 -22.53 13.91
N GLU A 294 -5.93 -22.11 15.14
CA GLU A 294 -4.99 -21.24 15.87
C GLU A 294 -3.59 -21.87 16.01
N GLN A 295 -3.53 -23.19 16.19
CA GLN A 295 -2.28 -23.95 16.29
C GLN A 295 -1.52 -24.00 14.95
N ASP A 296 -2.25 -24.09 13.83
CA ASP A 296 -1.63 -24.12 12.50
C ASP A 296 -1.09 -22.74 12.11
N PHE A 297 -1.77 -21.66 12.54
CA PHE A 297 -1.28 -20.29 12.35
C PHE A 297 0.10 -20.07 13.00
N ASP A 298 0.36 -20.67 14.16
CA ASP A 298 1.68 -20.55 14.83
C ASP A 298 2.81 -21.23 14.07
N LYS A 299 2.47 -22.23 13.25
CA LYS A 299 3.43 -22.92 12.37
C LYS A 299 3.72 -22.15 11.09
N LEU A 300 2.94 -21.11 10.78
CA LEU A 300 3.20 -20.24 9.65
C LEU A 300 4.48 -19.43 9.87
N ASP A 301 5.18 -19.09 8.78
CA ASP A 301 6.31 -18.16 8.90
C ASP A 301 5.80 -16.72 9.06
N LYS A 302 6.72 -15.77 9.27
CA LYS A 302 6.35 -14.37 9.49
C LYS A 302 5.64 -13.73 8.30
N ASP A 303 5.99 -14.09 7.06
CA ASP A 303 5.41 -13.52 5.84
C ASP A 303 4.02 -14.11 5.60
N GLU A 304 3.83 -15.39 5.92
CA GLU A 304 2.54 -16.06 5.84
C GLU A 304 1.57 -15.58 6.93
N ARG A 305 2.04 -15.39 8.17
CA ARG A 305 1.23 -14.78 9.23
C ARG A 305 0.81 -13.36 8.89
N PHE A 306 1.72 -12.58 8.28
CA PHE A 306 1.39 -11.26 7.75
C PHE A 306 0.29 -11.36 6.69
N ALA A 307 0.46 -12.23 5.70
CA ALA A 307 -0.51 -12.38 4.61
C ALA A 307 -1.90 -12.81 5.11
N VAL A 308 -1.97 -13.77 6.04
CA VAL A 308 -3.23 -14.20 6.67
C VAL A 308 -3.89 -13.04 7.41
N THR A 309 -3.13 -12.27 8.18
CA THR A 309 -3.67 -11.16 8.99
C THR A 309 -4.13 -9.99 8.12
N ALA A 310 -3.34 -9.62 7.10
CA ALA A 310 -3.74 -8.64 6.10
C ALA A 310 -5.01 -9.06 5.38
N ASN A 311 -5.10 -10.33 4.95
CA ASN A 311 -6.27 -10.89 4.31
C ASN A 311 -7.50 -10.93 5.23
N GLN A 312 -7.33 -11.24 6.52
CA GLN A 312 -8.43 -11.25 7.49
C GLN A 312 -9.12 -9.89 7.57
N TRP A 313 -8.35 -8.79 7.56
CA TRP A 313 -8.93 -7.46 7.50
C TRP A 313 -9.78 -7.25 6.23
N ARG A 314 -9.41 -7.86 5.11
CA ARG A 314 -10.16 -7.72 3.85
C ARG A 314 -11.45 -8.54 3.87
N LEU A 315 -11.44 -9.72 4.50
CA LEU A 315 -12.67 -10.46 4.80
C LEU A 315 -13.58 -9.66 5.75
N VAL A 316 -12.99 -8.93 6.70
CA VAL A 316 -13.70 -7.96 7.56
C VAL A 316 -14.20 -6.76 6.78
N ARG A 317 -13.61 -6.35 5.67
CA ARG A 317 -14.19 -5.29 4.82
C ARG A 317 -15.27 -5.82 3.88
N HIS A 318 -15.22 -7.11 3.55
CA HIS A 318 -16.21 -7.79 2.72
C HIS A 318 -17.45 -8.27 3.48
N GLY A 319 -17.44 -8.33 4.81
CA GLY A 319 -18.57 -8.89 5.55
C GLY A 319 -18.59 -10.40 5.65
N GLU A 320 -17.50 -11.06 5.24
CA GLU A 320 -17.29 -12.49 5.49
C GLU A 320 -16.66 -12.76 6.87
N ALA A 321 -16.14 -11.73 7.54
CA ALA A 321 -15.57 -11.85 8.89
C ALA A 321 -15.94 -10.67 9.80
N LYS A 322 -15.92 -10.92 11.11
CA LYS A 322 -16.10 -9.87 12.13
C LYS A 322 -14.78 -9.20 12.47
N VAL A 323 -14.79 -7.89 12.73
CA VAL A 323 -13.57 -7.13 13.10
C VAL A 323 -12.80 -7.74 14.26
N GLY A 324 -13.49 -8.34 15.24
CA GLY A 324 -12.85 -9.04 16.36
C GLY A 324 -11.87 -10.12 15.93
N SER A 325 -12.17 -10.87 14.86
CA SER A 325 -11.28 -11.91 14.35
C SER A 325 -9.95 -11.36 13.79
N PHE A 326 -9.98 -10.17 13.20
CA PHE A 326 -8.77 -9.46 12.80
C PHE A 326 -7.99 -8.95 14.02
N LEU A 327 -8.70 -8.36 15.01
CA LEU A 327 -8.07 -7.85 16.23
C LEU A 327 -7.41 -8.95 17.07
N ASP A 328 -7.99 -10.15 17.10
CA ASP A 328 -7.42 -11.31 17.76
C ASP A 328 -6.07 -11.73 17.11
N LEU A 329 -6.01 -11.76 15.76
CA LEU A 329 -4.76 -11.99 15.03
C LEU A 329 -3.75 -10.85 15.24
N ALA A 330 -4.21 -9.60 15.21
CA ALA A 330 -3.36 -8.43 15.46
C ALA A 330 -2.70 -8.50 16.84
N LEU A 331 -3.46 -8.86 17.88
CA LEU A 331 -2.96 -9.07 19.24
C LEU A 331 -1.93 -10.20 19.29
N LYS A 332 -2.19 -11.31 18.59
CA LYS A 332 -1.26 -12.45 18.50
C LYS A 332 0.06 -12.07 17.81
N MET A 333 0.01 -11.16 16.83
CA MET A 333 1.20 -10.71 16.10
C MET A 333 1.97 -9.59 16.78
N SER A 334 1.34 -8.77 17.63
CA SER A 334 1.94 -7.54 18.19
C SER A 334 3.27 -7.79 18.90
N GLY A 335 3.39 -8.88 19.66
CA GLY A 335 4.59 -9.27 20.39
C GLY A 335 5.79 -9.66 19.51
N GLN A 336 5.55 -9.99 18.25
CA GLN A 336 6.56 -10.46 17.28
C GLN A 336 6.52 -9.70 15.94
N ALA A 337 5.79 -8.59 15.88
CA ALA A 337 5.64 -7.77 14.68
C ALA A 337 7.00 -7.28 14.18
N ASP A 338 7.31 -7.60 12.92
CA ASP A 338 8.40 -7.00 12.15
C ASP A 338 7.94 -5.68 11.49
N ASP A 339 8.83 -5.02 10.76
CA ASP A 339 8.56 -3.70 10.16
C ASP A 339 7.30 -3.70 9.27
N SER A 340 7.05 -4.78 8.52
CA SER A 340 5.85 -4.89 7.67
C SER A 340 4.59 -5.10 8.50
N THR A 341 4.64 -5.98 9.49
CA THR A 341 3.52 -6.20 10.41
C THR A 341 3.17 -4.92 11.14
N LEU A 342 4.17 -4.17 11.61
CA LEU A 342 3.95 -2.88 12.26
C LEU A 342 3.33 -1.87 11.29
N ALA A 343 3.80 -1.78 10.04
CA ALA A 343 3.21 -0.91 9.04
C ALA A 343 1.73 -1.24 8.79
N LEU A 344 1.37 -2.52 8.64
CA LEU A 344 -0.03 -2.95 8.53
C LEU A 344 -0.84 -2.54 9.77
N LEU A 345 -0.36 -2.87 10.97
CA LEU A 345 -1.07 -2.50 12.21
C LEU A 345 -1.25 -0.99 12.34
N ASN A 346 -0.23 -0.21 11.97
CA ASN A 346 -0.29 1.25 11.98
C ASN A 346 -1.39 1.75 11.02
N THR A 347 -1.41 1.26 9.78
CA THR A 347 -2.44 1.60 8.78
C THR A 347 -3.85 1.25 9.26
N GLU A 348 -4.08 0.00 9.70
CA GLU A 348 -5.42 -0.45 10.06
C GLU A 348 -5.92 0.14 11.39
N MET A 349 -5.03 0.37 12.37
CA MET A 349 -5.43 1.04 13.62
C MET A 349 -5.72 2.51 13.41
N ASP A 350 -4.96 3.20 12.57
CA ASP A 350 -5.25 4.59 12.22
C ASP A 350 -6.61 4.70 11.50
N TYR A 351 -6.92 3.77 10.58
CA TYR A 351 -8.24 3.69 9.96
C TYR A 351 -9.36 3.47 10.99
N LEU A 352 -9.24 2.45 11.85
CA LEU A 352 -10.26 2.14 12.85
C LEU A 352 -10.49 3.33 13.81
N GLY A 353 -9.42 3.93 14.31
CA GLY A 353 -9.47 5.06 15.24
C GLY A 353 -10.14 6.29 14.65
N ARG A 354 -9.89 6.57 13.36
CA ARG A 354 -10.48 7.69 12.63
C ARG A 354 -11.93 7.45 12.23
N CYS A 355 -12.26 6.24 11.74
CA CYS A 355 -13.54 6.01 11.05
C CYS A 355 -14.58 5.19 11.83
N ARG A 356 -14.17 4.39 12.82
CA ARG A 356 -15.03 3.32 13.37
C ARG A 356 -15.23 3.38 14.88
N VAL A 357 -14.30 4.01 15.59
CA VAL A 357 -14.35 4.09 17.05
C VAL A 357 -15.35 5.14 17.50
N ARG A 358 -16.45 4.67 18.11
CA ARG A 358 -17.46 5.51 18.72
C ARG A 358 -16.92 6.21 19.98
N PRO A 359 -17.47 7.38 20.37
CA PRO A 359 -17.01 8.11 21.54
C PRO A 359 -16.98 7.25 22.82
N GLU A 360 -17.99 6.40 23.04
CA GLU A 360 -18.09 5.53 24.22
C GLU A 360 -17.02 4.42 24.29
N ASP A 361 -16.49 3.98 23.14
CA ASP A 361 -15.52 2.89 23.04
C ASP A 361 -14.07 3.41 22.95
N ARG A 362 -13.89 4.73 22.93
CA ARG A 362 -12.62 5.40 22.61
C ARG A 362 -11.50 5.08 23.59
N GLN A 363 -11.78 5.11 24.89
CA GLN A 363 -10.79 4.79 25.91
C GLN A 363 -10.28 3.34 25.79
N ALA A 364 -11.18 2.39 25.50
CA ALA A 364 -10.84 0.99 25.29
C ALA A 364 -10.00 0.82 24.01
N PHE A 365 -10.38 1.50 22.93
CA PHE A 365 -9.60 1.49 21.69
C PHE A 365 -8.19 2.07 21.87
N GLN A 366 -8.05 3.20 22.58
CA GLN A 366 -6.74 3.77 22.86
C GLN A 366 -5.83 2.81 23.63
N ALA A 367 -6.39 2.05 24.58
CA ALA A 367 -5.64 1.00 25.29
C ALA A 367 -5.21 -0.15 24.37
N LEU A 368 -6.10 -0.57 23.45
CA LEU A 368 -5.79 -1.56 22.44
C LEU A 368 -4.66 -1.08 21.49
N ALA A 369 -4.75 0.14 20.96
CA ALA A 369 -3.75 0.71 20.06
C ALA A 369 -2.37 0.75 20.72
N ARG A 370 -2.28 1.18 22.00
CA ARG A 370 -1.03 1.14 22.77
C ARG A 370 -0.49 -0.28 22.94
N THR A 371 -1.37 -1.25 23.18
CA THR A 371 -1.00 -2.68 23.33
C THR A 371 -0.45 -3.26 22.03
N LEU A 372 -1.03 -2.89 20.89
CA LEU A 372 -0.63 -3.40 19.58
C LEU A 372 0.66 -2.77 19.05
N LEU A 373 0.80 -1.45 19.19
CA LEU A 373 1.81 -0.69 18.46
C LEU A 373 3.11 -0.49 19.25
N ARG A 374 3.05 -0.37 20.58
CA ARG A 374 4.23 -0.09 21.41
C ARG A 374 5.33 -1.15 21.26
N PRO A 375 5.04 -2.47 21.33
CA PRO A 375 6.10 -3.49 21.21
C PRO A 375 6.79 -3.43 19.84
N GLY A 376 6.04 -3.12 18.77
CA GLY A 376 6.58 -2.95 17.43
C GLY A 376 7.50 -1.73 17.33
N LEU A 377 7.10 -0.58 17.89
CA LEU A 377 7.93 0.62 17.92
C LEU A 377 9.25 0.38 18.68
N GLU A 378 9.19 -0.25 19.85
CA GLU A 378 10.39 -0.55 20.65
C GLU A 378 11.38 -1.42 19.88
N ARG A 379 10.89 -2.47 19.20
CA ARG A 379 11.75 -3.30 18.34
C ARG A 379 12.30 -2.53 17.14
N LEU A 380 11.47 -1.70 16.50
CA LEU A 380 11.86 -0.89 15.36
C LEU A 380 12.98 0.11 15.74
N GLU A 381 12.86 0.76 16.90
CA GLU A 381 13.87 1.69 17.44
C GLU A 381 15.15 0.98 17.90
N ALA A 382 15.03 -0.25 18.39
CA ALA A 382 16.19 -1.08 18.77
C ALA A 382 16.89 -1.74 17.56
N ALA A 383 16.22 -1.81 16.42
CA ALA A 383 16.76 -2.40 15.21
C ALA A 383 17.81 -1.48 14.54
N GLY A 384 18.69 -2.08 13.73
CA GLY A 384 19.69 -1.32 12.95
C GLY A 384 19.07 -0.33 11.96
N PRO A 385 19.88 0.48 11.25
CA PRO A 385 19.36 1.42 10.27
C PRO A 385 18.76 0.68 9.06
N ALA A 386 17.53 1.02 8.70
CA ALA A 386 16.96 0.69 7.40
C ALA A 386 16.19 1.91 6.85
N PRO A 387 16.10 2.08 5.51
CA PRO A 387 15.64 3.32 4.89
C PRO A 387 14.23 3.78 5.33
N HIS A 388 13.31 2.84 5.53
CA HIS A 388 11.92 3.10 5.91
C HIS A 388 11.71 3.32 7.41
N ARG A 389 12.61 2.83 8.26
CA ARG A 389 12.41 2.81 9.72
C ARG A 389 12.21 4.18 10.35
N PRO A 390 12.94 5.25 9.97
CA PRO A 390 12.70 6.57 10.55
C PRO A 390 11.27 7.06 10.32
N GLN A 391 10.74 6.87 9.11
CA GLN A 391 9.38 7.27 8.76
C GLN A 391 8.34 6.41 9.48
N LEU A 392 8.51 5.08 9.47
CA LEU A 392 7.60 4.17 10.18
C LEU A 392 7.59 4.43 11.69
N ALA A 393 8.75 4.76 12.29
CA ALA A 393 8.85 5.11 13.70
C ALA A 393 8.16 6.44 14.02
N GLU A 394 8.30 7.44 13.15
CA GLU A 394 7.59 8.72 13.28
C GLU A 394 6.07 8.51 13.20
N GLN A 395 5.59 7.78 12.19
CA GLN A 395 4.17 7.46 12.03
C GLN A 395 3.60 6.69 13.23
N THR A 396 4.34 5.69 13.72
CA THR A 396 3.91 4.87 14.86
C THR A 396 3.88 5.70 16.16
N ARG A 397 4.85 6.61 16.37
CA ARG A 397 4.85 7.53 17.52
C ARG A 397 3.68 8.49 17.46
N ASP A 398 3.42 9.06 16.30
CA ASP A 398 2.30 9.99 16.10
C ASP A 398 0.96 9.31 16.39
N LEU A 399 0.78 8.04 15.97
CA LEU A 399 -0.42 7.25 16.26
C LEU A 399 -0.52 6.82 17.73
N LEU A 400 0.59 6.47 18.38
CA LEU A 400 0.63 6.17 19.81
C LEU A 400 0.28 7.41 20.66
N ALA A 401 0.88 8.56 20.35
CA ALA A 401 0.65 9.81 21.06
C ALA A 401 -0.82 10.25 20.95
N LEU A 402 -1.39 10.08 19.76
CA LEU A 402 -2.83 10.17 19.49
C LEU A 402 -3.67 9.36 20.46
N ASN A 403 -3.24 8.12 20.71
CA ASN A 403 -3.93 7.17 21.53
C ASN A 403 -3.44 7.23 22.98
N GLY A 404 -3.10 8.42 23.47
CA GLY A 404 -2.81 8.68 24.89
C GLY A 404 -1.47 8.16 25.41
N ASP A 405 -0.52 7.84 24.52
CA ASP A 405 0.85 7.47 24.93
C ASP A 405 1.70 8.71 25.23
N THR A 406 1.90 8.99 26.51
CA THR A 406 2.69 10.15 26.97
C THR A 406 4.16 10.07 26.58
N GLN A 407 4.76 8.87 26.56
CA GLN A 407 6.16 8.70 26.16
C GLN A 407 6.34 8.95 24.66
N ALA A 408 5.39 8.51 23.84
CA ALA A 408 5.40 8.83 22.42
C ALA A 408 5.20 10.34 22.20
N LEU A 409 4.27 10.97 22.91
CA LEU A 409 3.99 12.41 22.84
C LEU A 409 5.23 13.27 23.12
N GLU A 410 6.05 12.91 24.11
CA GLU A 410 7.29 13.62 24.41
C GLU A 410 8.26 13.68 23.21
N LYS A 411 8.28 12.61 22.39
CA LYS A 411 9.11 12.46 21.19
C LYS A 411 8.49 13.08 19.92
N VAL A 412 7.20 13.46 19.93
CA VAL A 412 6.57 14.14 18.78
C VAL A 412 7.23 15.50 18.57
N LYS A 413 7.53 15.86 17.32
CA LYS A 413 8.16 17.16 17.00
C LYS A 413 7.24 18.32 17.43
N PRO A 414 7.78 19.40 18.05
CA PRO A 414 7.01 20.60 18.33
C PRO A 414 6.35 21.16 17.06
N GLY A 415 5.10 21.57 17.18
CA GLY A 415 4.33 22.09 16.06
C GLY A 415 2.82 22.01 16.33
N PRO A 416 1.98 22.40 15.34
CA PRO A 416 0.53 22.40 15.48
C PRO A 416 -0.02 21.04 15.88
N PHE A 417 0.47 19.95 15.28
CA PHE A 417 0.09 18.59 15.63
C PHE A 417 0.32 18.24 17.11
N ARG A 418 1.49 18.57 17.66
CA ARG A 418 1.80 18.32 19.09
C ARG A 418 0.97 19.22 20.01
N ALA A 419 0.76 20.48 19.63
CA ALA A 419 -0.07 21.40 20.40
C ALA A 419 -1.54 20.92 20.48
N VAL A 420 -2.04 20.31 19.39
CA VAL A 420 -3.31 19.58 19.39
C VAL A 420 -3.23 18.48 20.43
N LEU A 421 -2.33 17.51 20.32
CA LEU A 421 -2.23 16.37 21.24
C LEU A 421 -2.05 16.74 22.74
N GLU A 422 -1.46 17.90 23.04
CA GLU A 422 -1.28 18.40 24.41
C GLU A 422 -2.51 19.15 24.96
N GLY A 423 -3.59 19.29 24.18
CA GLY A 423 -4.77 20.08 24.56
C GLY A 423 -4.50 21.58 24.68
N LYS A 424 -3.42 22.06 24.03
CA LYS A 424 -2.95 23.46 24.07
C LYS A 424 -3.37 24.27 22.84
N ALA A 425 -3.85 23.61 21.79
CA ALA A 425 -4.62 24.23 20.74
C ALA A 425 -6.12 24.24 21.15
N GLU A 426 -6.89 25.23 20.69
CA GLU A 426 -8.37 25.24 20.77
C GLU A 426 -8.96 23.87 20.39
N PRO A 427 -10.19 23.49 20.81
CA PRO A 427 -10.63 22.11 21.14
C PRO A 427 -10.62 21.02 20.04
N LEU A 428 -9.75 21.13 19.05
CA LEU A 428 -9.27 20.17 18.06
C LEU A 428 -9.19 18.72 18.57
N ILE A 429 -8.76 18.41 19.80
CA ILE A 429 -8.76 16.99 20.23
C ILE A 429 -10.18 16.44 20.35
N SER A 430 -11.08 17.09 21.09
CA SER A 430 -12.45 16.56 21.23
C SER A 430 -13.27 16.69 19.93
N GLU A 431 -12.83 17.53 19.00
CA GLU A 431 -13.40 17.71 17.65
C GLU A 431 -13.02 16.60 16.66
N LEU A 432 -11.86 15.96 16.87
CA LEU A 432 -11.34 14.90 16.01
C LEU A 432 -11.88 13.50 16.36
N GLU A 433 -12.76 13.43 17.37
CA GLU A 433 -13.11 12.20 18.07
C GLU A 433 -14.63 12.01 18.15
N GLY A 434 -15.31 11.79 17.02
CA GLY A 434 -16.73 11.42 17.01
C GLY A 434 -17.45 11.71 15.69
N HIS A 435 -18.77 11.49 15.68
CA HIS A 435 -19.69 11.99 14.66
C HIS A 435 -20.12 13.40 15.09
N PRO A 436 -19.52 14.48 14.55
CA PRO A 436 -19.84 15.83 14.99
C PRO A 436 -21.29 16.16 14.61
N ASP A 437 -21.99 16.86 15.51
CA ASP A 437 -23.26 17.47 15.16
C ASP A 437 -23.06 18.69 14.23
N LYS A 438 -24.18 19.26 13.78
CA LYS A 438 -24.19 20.36 12.81
C LYS A 438 -23.39 21.58 13.23
N ASP A 439 -23.47 22.00 14.49
CA ASP A 439 -22.77 23.20 14.94
C ASP A 439 -21.28 22.90 15.11
N ARG A 440 -20.95 21.71 15.57
CA ARG A 440 -19.56 21.24 15.68
C ARG A 440 -18.87 21.07 14.33
N ALA A 441 -19.60 20.60 13.33
CA ALA A 441 -19.09 20.43 11.99
C ALA A 441 -18.78 21.78 11.31
N ARG A 442 -19.48 22.87 11.67
CA ARG A 442 -19.15 24.23 11.20
C ARG A 442 -17.87 24.78 11.81
N GLU A 443 -17.61 24.49 13.08
CA GLU A 443 -16.36 24.89 13.76
C GLU A 443 -15.14 24.17 13.16
N LEU A 444 -15.28 22.86 12.90
CA LEU A 444 -14.27 22.03 12.25
C LEU A 444 -13.84 22.57 10.87
N VAL A 445 -14.81 23.06 10.08
CA VAL A 445 -14.60 23.72 8.77
C VAL A 445 -13.76 25.00 8.91
N VAL A 446 -14.00 25.82 9.93
CA VAL A 446 -13.20 27.02 10.20
C VAL A 446 -11.78 26.65 10.63
N ASN A 447 -11.64 25.63 11.49
CA ASN A 447 -10.34 25.14 11.96
C ASN A 447 -9.48 24.57 10.82
N LEU A 448 -10.09 23.85 9.87
CA LEU A 448 -9.41 23.33 8.68
C LEU A 448 -8.86 24.47 7.80
N SER A 449 -9.60 25.57 7.68
CA SER A 449 -9.19 26.73 6.88
C SER A 449 -7.98 27.47 7.46
N ASN A 450 -7.83 27.42 8.79
CA ASN A 450 -6.83 28.18 9.54
C ASN A 450 -5.57 27.36 9.88
N ASN A 451 -5.56 26.05 9.61
CA ASN A 451 -4.46 25.15 9.95
C ASN A 451 -3.71 24.67 8.72
N ASN A 452 -2.39 24.88 8.66
CA ASN A 452 -1.52 24.46 7.55
C ASN A 452 -0.68 23.20 7.86
N ASP A 453 -0.94 22.49 8.97
CA ASP A 453 -0.31 21.19 9.26
C ASP A 453 -1.09 20.06 8.59
N PRO A 454 -0.51 19.36 7.60
CA PRO A 454 -1.19 18.29 6.87
C PRO A 454 -1.78 17.21 7.78
N ARG A 455 -1.12 16.90 8.91
CA ARG A 455 -1.57 15.86 9.84
C ARG A 455 -2.82 16.28 10.60
N VAL A 456 -2.96 17.58 10.88
CA VAL A 456 -4.17 18.11 11.52
C VAL A 456 -5.29 18.22 10.49
N ALA A 457 -4.98 18.73 9.29
CA ALA A 457 -5.93 18.83 8.19
C ALA A 457 -6.58 17.47 7.86
N GLU A 458 -5.77 16.42 7.72
CA GLU A 458 -6.26 15.06 7.42
C GLU A 458 -7.29 14.56 8.43
N ARG A 459 -7.09 14.84 9.71
CA ARG A 459 -8.01 14.40 10.76
C ARG A 459 -9.26 15.27 10.84
N LEU A 460 -9.15 16.56 10.60
CA LEU A 460 -10.33 17.44 10.56
C LEU A 460 -11.26 17.03 9.43
N MET A 461 -10.69 16.70 8.26
CA MET A 461 -11.44 16.13 7.16
C MET A 461 -12.09 14.80 7.55
N ALA A 462 -11.40 13.94 8.32
CA ALA A 462 -11.98 12.69 8.82
C ALA A 462 -13.16 12.88 9.78
N ALA A 463 -13.05 13.80 10.73
CA ALA A 463 -14.16 14.11 11.63
C ALA A 463 -15.36 14.69 10.89
N LEU A 464 -15.11 15.58 9.91
CA LEU A 464 -16.14 16.12 9.04
C LEU A 464 -16.80 15.03 8.17
N ALA A 465 -16.06 13.99 7.78
CA ALA A 465 -16.59 12.80 7.11
C ALA A 465 -17.64 12.05 7.93
N ALA A 466 -17.37 11.94 9.22
CA ALA A 466 -18.23 11.22 10.14
C ALA A 466 -19.48 12.03 10.50
N SER A 467 -19.55 13.32 10.16
CA SER A 467 -20.72 14.16 10.42
C SER A 467 -21.99 13.61 9.75
N ASP A 468 -23.11 13.71 10.45
CA ASP A 468 -24.45 13.49 9.87
C ASP A 468 -25.01 14.76 9.18
N ASP A 469 -24.28 15.89 9.21
CA ASP A 469 -24.66 17.12 8.52
C ASP A 469 -24.05 17.21 7.11
N ASP A 470 -24.89 16.94 6.11
CA ASP A 470 -24.59 17.07 4.68
C ASP A 470 -24.01 18.44 4.30
N THR A 471 -24.36 19.50 5.03
CA THR A 471 -23.90 20.88 4.77
C THR A 471 -22.43 21.05 5.11
N ALA A 472 -21.99 20.53 6.26
CA ALA A 472 -20.60 20.62 6.71
C ALA A 472 -19.68 19.73 5.88
N ALA A 473 -20.15 18.53 5.52
CA ALA A 473 -19.42 17.66 4.62
C ALA A 473 -19.24 18.30 3.22
N SER A 474 -20.25 19.04 2.72
CA SER A 474 -20.15 19.83 1.49
C SER A 474 -19.20 21.04 1.59
N ALA A 475 -19.10 21.66 2.76
CA ALA A 475 -18.21 22.80 3.02
C ALA A 475 -16.72 22.41 3.00
N VAL A 476 -16.38 21.15 3.36
CA VAL A 476 -15.02 20.59 3.22
C VAL A 476 -14.50 20.74 1.79
N TRP A 477 -15.34 20.46 0.79
CA TRP A 477 -14.95 20.53 -0.62
C TRP A 477 -14.84 21.97 -1.12
N GLY A 478 -15.76 22.85 -0.70
CA GLY A 478 -15.65 24.29 -0.96
C GLY A 478 -14.35 24.89 -0.41
N LEU A 479 -13.90 24.40 0.75
CA LEU A 479 -12.64 24.81 1.38
C LEU A 479 -11.41 24.10 0.80
N ALA A 480 -11.45 22.81 0.48
CA ALA A 480 -10.30 22.10 -0.11
C ALA A 480 -9.82 22.75 -1.43
N PHE A 481 -10.72 23.42 -2.15
CA PHE A 481 -10.41 24.21 -3.34
C PHE A 481 -10.23 25.73 -3.09
N GLY A 482 -10.40 26.18 -1.83
CA GLY A 482 -10.17 27.55 -1.35
C GLY A 482 -9.04 27.70 -0.32
N VAL A 483 -8.46 26.59 0.17
CA VAL A 483 -7.34 26.56 1.13
C VAL A 483 -6.00 26.85 0.45
N SER A 484 -4.99 27.12 1.29
CA SER A 484 -3.60 27.32 0.88
C SER A 484 -3.08 26.17 0.01
N GLU A 485 -2.17 26.47 -0.93
CA GLU A 485 -1.59 25.49 -1.85
C GLU A 485 -0.98 24.26 -1.15
N PRO A 486 -0.29 24.38 0.02
CA PRO A 486 0.22 23.22 0.75
C PRO A 486 -0.87 22.28 1.27
N ASN A 487 -2.02 22.82 1.71
CA ASN A 487 -3.14 22.01 2.19
C ASN A 487 -3.89 21.34 1.05
N ARG A 488 -4.01 22.04 -0.09
CA ARG A 488 -4.55 21.45 -1.31
C ARG A 488 -3.65 20.36 -1.85
N GLN A 489 -2.34 20.59 -1.88
CA GLN A 489 -1.38 19.58 -2.29
C GLN A 489 -1.37 18.40 -1.31
N ALA A 490 -1.41 18.64 0.00
CA ALA A 490 -1.54 17.58 0.99
C ALA A 490 -2.85 16.79 0.82
N PHE A 491 -3.97 17.46 0.54
CA PHE A 491 -5.24 16.83 0.25
C PHE A 491 -5.18 15.98 -1.03
N MET A 492 -4.63 16.52 -2.10
CA MET A 492 -4.46 15.82 -3.38
C MET A 492 -3.42 14.69 -3.28
N ASP A 493 -2.35 14.85 -2.51
CA ASP A 493 -1.35 13.81 -2.22
C ASP A 493 -1.96 12.70 -1.36
N CYS A 494 -2.81 13.06 -0.39
CA CYS A 494 -3.55 12.13 0.45
C CYS A 494 -4.54 11.31 -0.40
N LEU A 495 -5.30 11.98 -1.28
CA LEU A 495 -6.11 11.33 -2.30
C LEU A 495 -5.25 10.46 -3.24
N ASN A 496 -4.10 10.93 -3.73
CA ASN A 496 -3.30 10.16 -4.68
C ASN A 496 -2.58 8.96 -4.07
N GLN A 497 -2.19 9.02 -2.80
CA GLN A 497 -1.40 7.97 -2.14
C GLN A 497 -2.27 6.93 -1.43
N ASN A 498 -3.45 7.30 -0.92
CA ASN A 498 -4.29 6.43 -0.06
C ASN A 498 -5.81 6.69 -0.20
N TRP A 499 -6.32 7.22 -1.32
CA TRP A 499 -7.76 7.57 -1.46
C TRP A 499 -8.75 6.48 -1.04
N LYS A 500 -8.42 5.19 -1.15
CA LYS A 500 -9.33 4.08 -0.82
C LYS A 500 -9.40 3.73 0.67
N GLU A 501 -8.52 4.31 1.49
CA GLU A 501 -8.44 4.09 2.94
C GLU A 501 -8.69 5.36 3.75
N LEU A 502 -9.07 6.46 3.08
CA LEU A 502 -9.23 7.74 3.74
C LEU A 502 -10.68 8.01 4.18
N PRO A 503 -10.86 8.47 5.42
CA PRO A 503 -12.06 9.20 5.83
C PRO A 503 -12.44 10.35 4.89
N ALA A 504 -11.48 11.02 4.23
CA ALA A 504 -11.73 12.08 3.25
C ALA A 504 -12.45 11.58 1.98
N PHE A 505 -12.15 10.34 1.56
CA PHE A 505 -12.92 9.66 0.53
C PHE A 505 -14.26 9.18 1.07
N GLU A 506 -14.36 8.68 2.31
CA GLU A 506 -15.66 8.41 2.94
C GLU A 506 -16.55 9.68 3.07
N SER A 507 -15.96 10.85 3.34
CA SER A 507 -16.65 12.14 3.32
C SER A 507 -17.09 12.48 1.90
N TRP A 508 -16.19 12.31 0.94
CA TRP A 508 -16.49 12.47 -0.48
C TRP A 508 -17.65 11.59 -0.91
N LEU A 509 -17.64 10.31 -0.52
CA LEU A 509 -18.65 9.29 -0.82
C LEU A 509 -20.00 9.67 -0.19
N ARG A 510 -20.02 10.17 1.06
CA ARG A 510 -21.24 10.66 1.73
C ARG A 510 -21.79 11.93 1.10
N VAL A 511 -20.93 12.89 0.78
CA VAL A 511 -21.29 14.14 0.08
C VAL A 511 -21.77 13.88 -1.35
N ALA A 512 -21.12 12.96 -2.06
CA ALA A 512 -21.51 12.53 -3.40
C ALA A 512 -22.77 11.66 -3.40
N ALA A 513 -23.00 10.87 -2.33
CA ALA A 513 -24.23 10.10 -2.13
C ALA A 513 -25.41 10.98 -1.68
N GLY A 514 -25.14 12.12 -1.02
CA GLY A 514 -26.10 13.17 -0.69
C GLY A 514 -26.67 13.83 -1.95
N TRP A 515 -27.86 13.41 -2.34
CA TRP A 515 -28.57 13.80 -3.58
C TRP A 515 -28.61 15.33 -3.88
N PRO A 516 -28.58 16.26 -2.91
CA PRO A 516 -28.51 17.70 -3.20
C PRO A 516 -27.09 18.27 -3.47
N ALA A 517 -26.05 17.70 -2.86
CA ALA A 517 -24.68 18.22 -2.95
C ALA A 517 -23.95 17.74 -4.21
N ARG A 518 -24.26 16.50 -4.68
CA ARG A 518 -23.72 15.92 -5.92
C ARG A 518 -23.92 16.81 -7.14
N GLU A 519 -25.13 17.37 -7.30
CA GLU A 519 -25.46 18.26 -8.43
C GLU A 519 -24.79 19.64 -8.32
N SER A 520 -24.62 20.15 -7.10
CA SER A 520 -23.91 21.41 -6.84
C SER A 520 -22.41 21.27 -7.15
N LEU A 521 -21.78 20.17 -6.73
CA LEU A 521 -20.39 19.83 -7.05
C LEU A 521 -20.19 19.56 -8.54
N ARG A 522 -21.13 18.86 -9.18
CA ARG A 522 -21.14 18.67 -10.64
C ARG A 522 -21.18 20.01 -11.38
N GLY A 523 -22.04 20.94 -10.96
CA GLY A 523 -22.11 22.28 -11.53
C GLY A 523 -20.83 23.09 -11.36
N LEU A 524 -20.22 23.06 -10.16
CA LEU A 524 -18.92 23.69 -9.89
C LEU A 524 -17.78 23.09 -10.72
N ALA A 525 -17.74 21.77 -10.82
CA ALA A 525 -16.73 21.05 -11.60
C ALA A 525 -16.88 21.35 -13.11
N GLN A 526 -18.11 21.39 -13.63
CA GLN A 526 -18.40 21.84 -15.00
C GLN A 526 -17.96 23.30 -15.22
N GLN A 527 -18.26 24.19 -14.28
CA GLN A 527 -17.86 25.60 -14.38
C GLN A 527 -16.34 25.79 -14.40
N LYS A 528 -15.61 24.92 -13.69
CA LYS A 528 -14.15 24.93 -13.61
C LYS A 528 -13.46 24.04 -14.65
N ASN A 529 -14.21 23.37 -15.54
CA ASN A 529 -13.68 22.36 -16.47
C ASN A 529 -12.86 21.26 -15.75
N ASP A 530 -13.29 20.88 -14.54
CA ASP A 530 -12.66 19.86 -13.72
C ASP A 530 -13.23 18.48 -14.05
N SER A 531 -12.64 17.84 -15.07
CA SER A 531 -13.05 16.52 -15.55
C SER A 531 -12.88 15.42 -14.52
N GLN A 532 -11.88 15.54 -13.63
CA GLN A 532 -11.56 14.55 -12.60
C GLN A 532 -12.69 14.44 -11.57
N THR A 533 -13.19 15.58 -11.08
CA THR A 533 -14.29 15.60 -10.11
C THR A 533 -15.60 15.08 -10.73
N LEU A 534 -15.86 15.39 -12.01
CA LEU A 534 -17.07 14.92 -12.70
C LEU A 534 -17.11 13.40 -12.85
N GLU A 535 -15.96 12.79 -13.15
CA GLU A 535 -15.84 11.36 -13.32
C GLU A 535 -16.01 10.60 -11.98
N LEU A 536 -15.40 11.12 -10.91
CA LEU A 536 -15.57 10.59 -9.57
C LEU A 536 -17.06 10.59 -9.18
N LEU A 537 -17.77 11.68 -9.42
CA LEU A 537 -19.20 11.80 -9.06
C LEU A 537 -20.12 10.80 -9.76
N GLU A 538 -19.69 10.09 -10.82
CA GLU A 538 -20.50 9.10 -11.54
C GLU A 538 -20.35 7.65 -11.04
N HIS A 539 -19.43 7.39 -10.11
CA HIS A 539 -19.13 6.04 -9.63
C HIS A 539 -20.23 5.47 -8.71
N ASP A 540 -20.76 4.28 -9.02
CA ASP A 540 -21.98 3.69 -8.40
C ASP A 540 -21.72 2.89 -7.09
N VAL A 541 -20.48 2.91 -6.56
CA VAL A 541 -19.98 2.10 -5.43
C VAL A 541 -20.54 2.54 -4.06
N LEU A 542 -21.26 3.66 -4.02
CA LEU A 542 -21.49 4.49 -2.83
C LEU A 542 -22.47 3.94 -1.79
N ARG A 543 -23.37 3.02 -2.15
CA ARG A 543 -24.47 2.57 -1.25
C ARG A 543 -24.18 1.28 -0.47
N GLY A 544 -23.25 0.45 -0.93
CA GLY A 544 -22.83 -0.77 -0.22
C GLY A 544 -21.90 -0.47 0.96
N GLU A 545 -21.06 0.54 0.79
CA GLU A 545 -20.00 0.94 1.74
C GLU A 545 -20.57 1.45 3.08
N LEU A 546 -21.57 2.34 3.05
CA LEU A 546 -22.13 2.95 4.26
C LEU A 546 -22.86 1.96 5.19
N ARG A 547 -23.67 1.03 4.65
CA ARG A 547 -24.44 0.07 5.47
C ARG A 547 -23.56 -0.98 6.13
N TYR A 548 -22.49 -1.38 5.45
CA TYR A 548 -21.55 -2.36 5.98
C TYR A 548 -20.70 -1.76 7.12
N MET A 549 -20.41 -0.48 7.02
CA MET A 549 -19.51 0.24 7.92
C MET A 549 -20.08 0.49 9.32
N ASP A 550 -21.40 0.60 9.46
CA ASP A 550 -22.06 0.62 10.77
C ASP A 550 -21.96 -0.73 11.51
N SER A 551 -21.99 -1.84 10.77
CA SER A 551 -21.82 -3.18 11.34
C SER A 551 -20.43 -3.35 11.95
N VAL A 552 -19.38 -2.86 11.27
CA VAL A 552 -18.01 -2.90 11.78
C VAL A 552 -17.85 -2.10 13.06
N ALA A 553 -18.44 -0.90 13.14
CA ALA A 553 -18.40 -0.08 14.36
C ALA A 553 -19.13 -0.76 15.54
N GLY A 554 -20.30 -1.37 15.29
CA GLY A 554 -21.06 -2.11 16.30
C GLY A 554 -20.34 -3.35 16.82
N ASP A 555 -19.75 -4.14 15.91
CA ASP A 555 -18.95 -5.32 16.25
C ASP A 555 -17.66 -4.93 17.01
N LEU A 556 -17.01 -3.83 16.61
CA LEU A 556 -15.82 -3.31 17.28
C LEU A 556 -16.12 -2.96 18.74
N GLY A 557 -17.16 -2.16 18.98
CA GLY A 557 -17.56 -1.77 20.33
C GLY A 557 -17.93 -2.98 21.19
N SER A 558 -18.63 -3.95 20.60
CA SER A 558 -19.02 -5.18 21.30
C SER A 558 -17.80 -6.03 21.69
N TRP A 559 -16.81 -6.14 20.80
CA TRP A 559 -15.56 -6.84 21.07
C TRP A 559 -14.71 -6.11 22.12
N LEU A 560 -14.63 -4.78 22.04
CA LEU A 560 -13.89 -3.94 23.00
C LEU A 560 -14.48 -4.05 24.41
N ARG A 561 -15.81 -4.04 24.57
CA ARG A 561 -16.46 -4.15 25.88
C ARG A 561 -16.41 -5.55 26.50
N ALA A 562 -16.17 -6.58 25.69
CA ALA A 562 -16.10 -7.96 26.15
C ALA A 562 -14.71 -8.33 26.74
N ARG A 563 -13.71 -7.48 26.53
CA ARG A 563 -12.32 -7.65 26.99
C ARG A 563 -11.95 -6.55 27.98
#